data_AF-A0A356FU86-F1
#
_entry.id   AF-A0A356FU86-F1
#
_cell.length_a   1.000
_cell.length_b   1.000
_cell.length_c   1.000
_cell.angle_alpha   90.00
_cell.angle_beta   90.00
_cell.angle_gamma   90.00
#
_symmetry.space_group_name_H-M   'P 1'
#
loop_
_entity.id
_entity.type
_entity.pdbx_description
1 polymer ?
#
loop_
_entity_poly.entity_id
_entity_poly.type
_entity_poly.pdbx_seq_one_letter_code
_entity_poly.pdbx_strand_id
1 'polypeptide(L)'
;MHPIEFNGKLSLVVRAYLPDVVNCEVIDNKVPQGPRFKLEKISEDGFFEGLIIDRSDAFCYQLCIKTTDGDIHQYHDPYSFLPTLSKEDTNRFTDGKDSYAHHKLGAHLRAHNDIEGASFAVWAPNAVRVSVVGDFNHWDGRHHMMRRLDQSGIWEIFIPGVLAGSKYKFEIATHNIKPFQKTDPYGLEFESPPNNSSIVCAINSYSWNDNKWIHRRKKTDWLKEPISIYEMHLGSWKCGAEDAVSYKEIAGDLIEYLQLMKYTHVEFMPLAEHPFDGSWGYQVTGYFSPTNRFGNPQDFKLLIDELHQNGFGVIMDWVPAHFPKDSFALAKFDGSALYEYKDPRQGLHQDWGTLIFNYERKEVCSFLISSAIAWCEHYHIDGLRVDAVASMLYLDYSRKEGEWIPNSYGGRENLEAIEFIKDVNDAVHQHYPGTLMIAEESTAFPGVTTPTKQGGLGFDLKWNMGWM
;
A
#
# COMPACT_ATOMS: atom_id res chain seq x y z
N MET A 1 -20.12 -22.41 1.82
CA MET A 1 -21.32 -23.20 2.22
C MET A 1 -22.58 -22.43 1.85
N HIS A 2 -23.56 -23.06 1.20
CA HIS A 2 -24.79 -22.41 0.74
C HIS A 2 -26.04 -23.21 1.14
N PRO A 3 -27.10 -22.54 1.62
CA PRO A 3 -28.38 -23.21 1.88
C PRO A 3 -29.07 -23.60 0.58
N ILE A 4 -29.62 -24.81 0.55
CA ILE A 4 -30.40 -25.34 -0.58
C ILE A 4 -31.58 -26.16 -0.06
N GLU A 5 -32.61 -26.31 -0.89
CA GLU A 5 -33.68 -27.27 -0.65
C GLU A 5 -33.36 -28.56 -1.41
N PHE A 6 -33.31 -29.69 -0.70
CA PHE A 6 -33.06 -31.00 -1.28
C PHE A 6 -34.08 -32.00 -0.75
N ASN A 7 -34.86 -32.60 -1.65
CA ASN A 7 -35.95 -33.55 -1.34
C ASN A 7 -36.91 -33.02 -0.24
N GLY A 8 -37.28 -31.74 -0.30
CA GLY A 8 -38.20 -31.11 0.66
C GLY A 8 -37.59 -30.83 2.04
N LYS A 9 -36.26 -30.96 2.21
CA LYS A 9 -35.53 -30.60 3.42
C LYS A 9 -34.55 -29.47 3.16
N LEU A 10 -34.47 -28.52 4.09
CA LEU A 10 -33.38 -27.54 4.12
C LEU A 10 -32.06 -28.28 4.39
N SER A 11 -31.12 -28.11 3.48
CA SER A 11 -29.81 -28.76 3.47
C SER A 11 -28.73 -27.72 3.16
N LEU A 12 -27.47 -28.07 3.37
CA LEU A 12 -26.33 -27.22 3.02
C LEU A 12 -25.50 -27.90 1.94
N VAL A 13 -25.04 -27.14 0.96
CA VAL A 13 -24.03 -27.56 0.00
C VAL A 13 -22.70 -26.88 0.31
N VAL A 14 -21.63 -27.66 0.37
CA VAL A 14 -20.25 -27.15 0.45
C VAL A 14 -19.55 -27.47 -0.85
N ARG A 15 -18.85 -26.47 -1.40
CA ARG A 15 -18.06 -26.60 -2.61
C ARG A 15 -16.67 -26.10 -2.32
N ALA A 16 -15.68 -26.78 -2.87
CA ALA A 16 -14.29 -26.38 -2.76
C ALA A 16 -13.60 -26.62 -4.10
N TYR A 17 -12.86 -25.64 -4.58
CA TYR A 17 -11.95 -25.83 -5.70
C TYR A 17 -10.56 -26.09 -5.14
N LEU A 18 -10.11 -27.33 -5.28
CA LEU A 18 -8.91 -27.89 -4.67
C LEU A 18 -8.12 -28.63 -5.74
N PRO A 19 -7.24 -27.92 -6.47
CA PRO A 19 -6.27 -28.56 -7.36
C PRO A 19 -5.45 -29.59 -6.57
N ASP A 20 -5.07 -30.68 -7.22
CA ASP A 20 -4.10 -31.65 -6.68
C ASP A 20 -4.56 -32.38 -5.39
N VAL A 21 -5.88 -32.41 -5.15
CA VAL A 21 -6.53 -33.15 -4.05
C VAL A 21 -7.27 -34.38 -4.54
N VAL A 22 -7.19 -35.48 -3.78
CA VAL A 22 -7.87 -36.76 -4.07
C VAL A 22 -9.10 -37.01 -3.20
N ASN A 23 -9.13 -36.48 -1.98
CA ASN A 23 -10.26 -36.60 -1.07
C ASN A 23 -10.44 -35.31 -0.27
N CYS A 24 -11.69 -34.92 -0.02
CA CYS A 24 -12.05 -33.76 0.76
C CYS A 24 -13.25 -34.09 1.67
N GLU A 25 -13.13 -33.74 2.94
CA GLU A 25 -14.17 -33.88 3.96
C GLU A 25 -14.38 -32.55 4.68
N VAL A 26 -15.62 -32.26 5.07
CA VAL A 26 -15.98 -31.14 5.94
C VAL A 26 -16.09 -31.63 7.38
N ILE A 27 -15.44 -30.90 8.29
CA ILE A 27 -15.44 -31.14 9.74
C ILE A 27 -16.08 -29.94 10.43
N ASP A 28 -17.10 -30.20 11.26
CA ASP A 28 -17.75 -29.17 12.08
C ASP A 28 -16.86 -28.79 13.28
N ASN A 29 -16.51 -27.51 13.40
CA ASN A 29 -15.66 -27.02 14.48
C ASN A 29 -16.28 -27.22 15.87
N LYS A 30 -17.62 -27.23 15.97
CA LYS A 30 -18.33 -27.44 17.25
C LYS A 30 -18.30 -28.88 17.71
N VAL A 31 -18.16 -29.82 16.78
CA VAL A 31 -18.13 -31.26 17.08
C VAL A 31 -16.99 -31.91 16.27
N PRO A 32 -15.71 -31.66 16.63
CA PRO A 32 -14.58 -32.14 15.82
C PRO A 32 -14.48 -33.67 15.70
N GLN A 33 -15.03 -34.40 16.68
CA GLN A 33 -15.13 -35.86 16.68
C GLN A 33 -16.47 -36.37 16.12
N GLY A 34 -17.27 -35.47 15.56
CA GLY A 34 -18.59 -35.74 14.98
C GLY A 34 -18.51 -36.32 13.56
N PRO A 35 -19.66 -36.36 12.85
CA PRO A 35 -19.69 -36.85 11.49
C PRO A 35 -18.84 -35.98 10.58
N ARG A 36 -18.06 -36.63 9.71
CA ARG A 36 -17.35 -35.98 8.61
C ARG A 36 -18.21 -36.06 7.36
N PHE A 37 -18.36 -34.93 6.67
CA PHE A 37 -19.19 -34.86 5.47
C PHE A 37 -18.28 -34.92 4.25
N LYS A 38 -18.32 -36.04 3.51
CA LYS A 38 -17.50 -36.22 2.31
C LYS A 38 -17.96 -35.30 1.18
N LEU A 39 -17.00 -34.70 0.47
CA LEU A 39 -17.25 -34.00 -0.78
C LEU A 39 -16.80 -34.90 -1.94
N GLU A 40 -17.67 -35.08 -2.93
CA GLU A 40 -17.35 -35.83 -4.13
C GLU A 40 -16.65 -34.93 -5.15
N LYS A 41 -15.62 -35.46 -5.80
CA LYS A 41 -14.93 -34.78 -6.89
C LYS A 41 -15.83 -34.81 -8.13
N ILE A 42 -16.37 -33.67 -8.55
CA ILE A 42 -17.30 -33.58 -9.69
C ILE A 42 -16.62 -33.16 -11.00
N SER A 43 -15.37 -32.72 -10.94
CA SER A 43 -14.57 -32.38 -12.12
C SER A 43 -13.10 -32.75 -11.92
N GLU A 44 -12.43 -33.17 -13.00
CA GLU A 44 -11.02 -33.61 -12.98
C GLU A 44 -10.06 -32.51 -12.50
N ASP A 45 -10.41 -31.25 -12.78
CA ASP A 45 -9.66 -30.04 -12.42
C ASP A 45 -9.63 -29.71 -10.93
N GLY A 46 -10.28 -30.51 -10.07
CA GLY A 46 -10.23 -30.35 -8.62
C GLY A 46 -11.46 -29.70 -8.02
N PHE A 47 -12.61 -29.66 -8.72
CA PHE A 47 -13.85 -29.16 -8.12
C PHE A 47 -14.57 -30.25 -7.31
N PHE A 48 -14.85 -29.95 -6.05
CA PHE A 48 -15.51 -30.83 -5.09
C PHE A 48 -16.86 -30.27 -4.65
N GLU A 49 -17.87 -31.12 -4.50
CA GLU A 49 -19.19 -30.76 -3.96
C GLU A 49 -19.68 -31.82 -2.97
N GLY A 50 -20.25 -31.38 -1.84
CA GLY A 50 -20.79 -32.25 -0.80
C GLY A 50 -22.09 -31.70 -0.25
N LEU A 51 -23.06 -32.60 -0.06
CA LEU A 51 -24.38 -32.30 0.48
C LEU A 51 -24.47 -32.70 1.96
N ILE A 52 -24.86 -31.76 2.80
CA ILE A 52 -25.13 -31.96 4.23
C ILE A 52 -26.65 -31.89 4.41
N ILE A 53 -27.28 -33.06 4.47
CA ILE A 53 -28.74 -33.20 4.54
C ILE A 53 -29.24 -32.90 5.96
N ASP A 54 -30.45 -32.35 6.06
CA ASP A 54 -31.16 -32.11 7.33
C ASP A 54 -30.45 -31.11 8.25
N ARG A 55 -29.85 -30.09 7.63
CA ARG A 55 -29.17 -29.00 8.33
C ARG A 55 -29.49 -27.69 7.62
N SER A 56 -30.11 -26.75 8.32
CA SER A 56 -30.50 -25.44 7.77
C SER A 56 -29.45 -24.36 8.00
N ASP A 57 -28.76 -24.42 9.13
CA ASP A 57 -27.92 -23.31 9.60
C ASP A 57 -26.46 -23.54 9.23
N ALA A 58 -25.88 -22.57 8.51
CA ALA A 58 -24.46 -22.55 8.24
C ALA A 58 -23.65 -22.52 9.54
N PHE A 59 -22.52 -23.20 9.55
CA PHE A 59 -21.67 -23.38 10.72
C PHE A 59 -20.20 -23.21 10.35
N CYS A 60 -19.36 -22.88 11.33
CA CYS A 60 -17.93 -22.80 11.13
C CYS A 60 -17.36 -24.22 10.95
N TYR A 61 -16.59 -24.43 9.88
CA TYR A 61 -16.01 -25.73 9.55
C TYR A 61 -14.54 -25.62 9.17
N GLN A 62 -13.93 -26.79 9.03
CA GLN A 62 -12.64 -27.00 8.40
C GLN A 62 -12.78 -28.00 7.26
N LEU A 63 -11.96 -27.83 6.23
CA LEU A 63 -11.73 -28.83 5.20
C LEU A 63 -10.60 -29.74 5.67
N CYS A 64 -10.82 -31.05 5.60
CA CYS A 64 -9.80 -32.07 5.74
C CYS A 64 -9.55 -32.64 4.35
N ILE A 65 -8.37 -32.37 3.80
CA ILE A 65 -8.00 -32.77 2.44
C ILE A 65 -6.91 -33.83 2.48
N LYS A 66 -6.91 -34.70 1.48
CA LYS A 66 -5.79 -35.58 1.18
C LYS A 66 -5.24 -35.22 -0.20
N THR A 67 -3.95 -34.88 -0.28
CA THR A 67 -3.27 -34.54 -1.53
C THR A 67 -2.93 -35.79 -2.34
N THR A 68 -2.55 -35.61 -3.61
CA THR A 68 -2.05 -36.70 -4.48
C THR A 68 -0.82 -37.40 -3.89
N ASP A 69 0.01 -36.68 -3.14
CA ASP A 69 1.24 -37.20 -2.51
C ASP A 69 0.96 -37.95 -1.20
N GLY A 70 -0.30 -37.94 -0.75
CA GLY A 70 -0.77 -38.69 0.41
C GLY A 70 -0.82 -37.90 1.71
N ASP A 71 -0.37 -36.64 1.70
CA ASP A 71 -0.42 -35.74 2.85
C ASP A 71 -1.85 -35.38 3.21
N ILE A 72 -2.10 -35.21 4.51
CA ILE A 72 -3.40 -34.82 5.06
C ILE A 72 -3.27 -33.44 5.67
N HIS A 73 -4.09 -32.51 5.20
CA HIS A 73 -4.15 -31.15 5.74
C HIS A 73 -5.55 -30.84 6.23
N GLN A 74 -5.63 -30.11 7.35
CA GLN A 74 -6.88 -29.64 7.91
C GLN A 74 -6.79 -28.13 8.14
N TYR A 75 -7.68 -27.35 7.51
CA TYR A 75 -7.67 -25.90 7.58
C TYR A 75 -9.06 -25.30 7.38
N HIS A 76 -9.24 -24.04 7.79
CA HIS A 76 -10.49 -23.31 7.57
C HIS A 76 -10.61 -22.89 6.10
N ASP A 77 -11.77 -23.11 5.51
CA ASP A 77 -12.06 -22.71 4.13
C ASP A 77 -12.04 -21.17 3.99
N PRO A 78 -11.13 -20.58 3.20
CA PRO A 78 -11.07 -19.13 2.96
C PRO A 78 -12.40 -18.56 2.43
N TYR A 79 -13.17 -19.35 1.68
CA TYR A 79 -14.44 -18.95 1.08
C TYR A 79 -15.63 -19.09 2.04
N SER A 80 -15.41 -19.54 3.29
CA SER A 80 -16.43 -19.55 4.34
C SER A 80 -16.60 -18.20 5.04
N PHE A 81 -15.67 -17.27 4.85
CA PHE A 81 -15.66 -15.96 5.50
C PHE A 81 -16.35 -14.90 4.62
N LEU A 82 -17.19 -14.08 5.25
CA LEU A 82 -17.79 -12.89 4.62
C LEU A 82 -16.70 -11.84 4.29
N PRO A 83 -16.95 -10.94 3.32
CA PRO A 83 -16.02 -9.86 2.99
C PRO A 83 -15.59 -9.06 4.21
N THR A 84 -14.31 -8.71 4.26
CA THR A 84 -13.73 -7.92 5.36
C THR A 84 -13.87 -6.41 5.19
N LEU A 85 -14.39 -5.96 4.06
CA LEU A 85 -14.67 -4.56 3.73
C LEU A 85 -16.19 -4.32 3.62
N SER A 86 -16.65 -3.20 4.15
CA SER A 86 -18.05 -2.78 4.05
C SER A 86 -18.34 -2.03 2.74
N LYS A 87 -19.62 -1.83 2.42
CA LYS A 87 -19.99 -1.00 1.26
C LYS A 87 -19.54 0.45 1.42
N GLU A 88 -19.61 0.99 2.64
CA GLU A 88 -19.13 2.34 2.95
C GLU A 88 -17.63 2.48 2.69
N ASP A 89 -16.84 1.45 3.01
CA ASP A 89 -15.40 1.43 2.73
C ASP A 89 -15.10 1.55 1.24
N THR A 90 -15.77 0.73 0.43
CA THR A 90 -15.60 0.78 -1.03
C THR A 90 -16.04 2.13 -1.61
N ASN A 91 -17.14 2.72 -1.10
CA ASN A 91 -17.64 4.00 -1.59
C ASN A 91 -16.68 5.15 -1.27
N ARG A 92 -16.16 5.22 -0.04
CA ARG A 92 -15.19 6.26 0.35
C ARG A 92 -13.95 6.24 -0.53
N PHE A 93 -13.45 5.05 -0.83
CA PHE A 93 -12.31 4.86 -1.73
C PHE A 93 -12.63 5.35 -3.16
N THR A 94 -13.77 4.94 -3.73
CA THR A 94 -14.17 5.37 -5.09
C THR A 94 -14.54 6.86 -5.18
N ASP A 95 -14.91 7.49 -4.07
CA ASP A 95 -15.26 8.91 -4.02
C ASP A 95 -14.06 9.85 -4.02
N GLY A 96 -12.85 9.33 -3.82
CA GLY A 96 -11.60 10.11 -3.88
C GLY A 96 -11.22 10.77 -2.56
N LYS A 97 -11.88 10.39 -1.47
CA LYS A 97 -11.80 11.08 -0.17
C LYS A 97 -11.32 10.17 0.96
N ASP A 98 -10.81 8.98 0.64
CA ASP A 98 -10.38 8.04 1.66
C ASP A 98 -8.93 8.27 2.07
N SER A 99 -8.72 9.16 3.02
CA SER A 99 -7.41 9.42 3.63
C SER A 99 -6.81 8.21 4.34
N TYR A 100 -7.62 7.18 4.64
CA TYR A 100 -7.19 5.96 5.34
C TYR A 100 -7.45 4.70 4.50
N ALA A 101 -7.36 4.80 3.17
CA ALA A 101 -7.51 3.66 2.27
C ALA A 101 -6.57 2.50 2.64
N HIS A 102 -5.38 2.82 3.13
CA HIS A 102 -4.37 1.87 3.60
C HIS A 102 -4.77 1.03 4.82
N HIS A 103 -5.81 1.39 5.58
CA HIS A 103 -6.35 0.53 6.65
C HIS A 103 -7.15 -0.67 6.12
N LYS A 104 -7.49 -0.64 4.82
CA LYS A 104 -8.45 -1.56 4.21
C LYS A 104 -7.85 -2.30 3.03
N LEU A 105 -7.14 -1.58 2.17
CA LEU A 105 -6.40 -2.12 1.04
C LEU A 105 -5.02 -2.59 1.50
N GLY A 106 -4.47 -3.56 0.81
CA GLY A 106 -3.25 -4.25 1.18
C GLY A 106 -3.49 -5.56 1.93
N ALA A 107 -2.46 -6.05 2.63
CA ALA A 107 -2.55 -7.20 3.51
C ALA A 107 -2.62 -6.78 4.99
N HIS A 108 -3.65 -7.24 5.70
CA HIS A 108 -3.90 -6.91 7.10
C HIS A 108 -4.05 -8.16 7.94
N LEU A 109 -3.17 -8.34 8.93
CA LEU A 109 -3.33 -9.37 9.95
C LEU A 109 -4.55 -9.05 10.81
N ARG A 110 -5.45 -10.02 10.96
CA ARG A 110 -6.65 -9.86 11.79
C ARG A 110 -7.27 -11.20 12.16
N ALA A 111 -8.02 -11.18 13.26
CA ALA A 111 -9.00 -12.20 13.56
C ALA A 111 -10.29 -11.92 12.78
N HIS A 112 -10.84 -12.94 12.12
CA HIS A 112 -12.18 -12.91 11.53
C HIS A 112 -12.97 -14.12 12.03
N ASN A 113 -14.10 -13.91 12.69
CA ASN A 113 -14.83 -14.96 13.41
C ASN A 113 -13.93 -15.78 14.36
N ASP A 114 -13.11 -15.09 15.16
CA ASP A 114 -12.14 -15.68 16.12
C ASP A 114 -11.04 -16.56 15.49
N ILE A 115 -10.88 -16.52 14.16
CA ILE A 115 -9.81 -17.22 13.44
C ILE A 115 -8.78 -16.20 12.96
N GLU A 116 -7.53 -16.39 13.38
CA GLU A 116 -6.39 -15.57 12.93
C GLU A 116 -6.03 -15.84 11.47
N GLY A 117 -5.64 -14.78 10.76
CA GLY A 117 -5.17 -14.86 9.38
C GLY A 117 -4.87 -13.47 8.83
N ALA A 118 -4.89 -13.35 7.50
CA ALA A 118 -4.71 -12.08 6.82
C ALA A 118 -5.85 -11.82 5.83
N SER A 119 -6.40 -10.60 5.86
CA SER A 119 -7.25 -10.09 4.78
C SER A 119 -6.40 -9.39 3.74
N PHE A 120 -6.68 -9.68 2.48
CA PHE A 120 -6.04 -9.08 1.31
C PHE A 120 -7.08 -8.32 0.52
N ALA A 121 -6.82 -7.06 0.17
CA ALA A 121 -7.67 -6.31 -0.73
C ALA A 121 -6.86 -5.45 -1.71
N VAL A 122 -7.24 -5.48 -2.99
CA VAL A 122 -6.52 -4.76 -4.05
C VAL A 122 -7.48 -4.19 -5.10
N TRP A 123 -7.19 -2.98 -5.57
CA TRP A 123 -7.97 -2.33 -6.61
C TRP A 123 -7.47 -2.72 -8.00
N ALA A 124 -8.30 -3.43 -8.76
CA ALA A 124 -8.00 -3.89 -10.12
C ALA A 124 -9.31 -4.03 -10.94
N PRO A 125 -9.99 -2.91 -11.24
CA PRO A 125 -11.35 -2.90 -11.81
C PRO A 125 -11.48 -3.60 -13.16
N ASN A 126 -10.43 -3.61 -13.99
CA ASN A 126 -10.43 -4.20 -15.33
C ASN A 126 -9.91 -5.65 -15.36
N ALA A 127 -9.44 -6.18 -14.23
CA ALA A 127 -9.05 -7.58 -14.12
C ALA A 127 -10.27 -8.51 -14.31
N VAL A 128 -10.04 -9.68 -14.90
CA VAL A 128 -11.06 -10.75 -14.97
C VAL A 128 -10.94 -11.74 -13.82
N ARG A 129 -9.74 -11.84 -13.24
CA ARG A 129 -9.45 -12.63 -12.03
C ARG A 129 -8.28 -11.97 -11.32
N VAL A 130 -8.37 -11.93 -10.00
CA VAL A 130 -7.23 -11.66 -9.12
C VAL A 130 -7.10 -12.83 -8.16
N SER A 131 -5.87 -13.19 -7.80
CA SER A 131 -5.58 -14.25 -6.84
C SER A 131 -4.42 -13.84 -5.96
N VAL A 132 -4.43 -14.25 -4.70
CA VAL A 132 -3.27 -14.06 -3.82
C VAL A 132 -2.35 -15.27 -4.00
N VAL A 133 -1.08 -15.01 -4.31
CA VAL A 133 -0.04 -16.04 -4.46
C VAL A 133 1.09 -15.76 -3.49
N GLY A 134 1.64 -16.78 -2.86
CA GLY A 134 2.68 -16.62 -1.86
C GLY A 134 3.19 -17.94 -1.32
N ASP A 135 4.00 -17.88 -0.26
CA ASP A 135 4.63 -19.07 0.32
C ASP A 135 3.59 -20.10 0.80
N PHE A 136 2.46 -19.62 1.35
CA PHE A 136 1.38 -20.44 1.91
C PHE A 136 0.52 -21.20 0.88
N ASN A 137 0.71 -20.95 -0.42
CA ASN A 137 0.05 -21.71 -1.49
C ASN A 137 0.99 -22.04 -2.65
N HIS A 138 2.30 -22.12 -2.36
CA HIS A 138 3.32 -22.46 -3.34
C HIS A 138 3.27 -21.60 -4.61
N TRP A 139 2.89 -20.34 -4.46
CA TRP A 139 2.80 -19.37 -5.54
C TRP A 139 1.78 -19.74 -6.65
N ASP A 140 0.78 -20.57 -6.33
CA ASP A 140 -0.24 -21.02 -7.27
C ASP A 140 -1.57 -20.26 -7.09
N GLY A 141 -1.91 -19.45 -8.10
CA GLY A 141 -3.10 -18.60 -8.11
C GLY A 141 -4.44 -19.34 -8.20
N ARG A 142 -4.42 -20.67 -8.35
CA ARG A 142 -5.63 -21.50 -8.36
C ARG A 142 -6.25 -21.67 -6.96
N HIS A 143 -5.44 -21.58 -5.89
CA HIS A 143 -5.91 -21.85 -4.52
C HIS A 143 -6.69 -20.69 -3.88
N HIS A 144 -6.22 -19.45 -4.07
CA HIS A 144 -6.74 -18.27 -3.37
C HIS A 144 -7.22 -17.19 -4.35
N MET A 145 -8.22 -17.53 -5.16
CA MET A 145 -8.91 -16.58 -6.04
C MET A 145 -9.72 -15.59 -5.22
N MET A 146 -9.55 -14.30 -5.50
CA MET A 146 -10.23 -13.23 -4.78
C MET A 146 -11.65 -13.02 -5.34
N ARG A 147 -12.55 -12.52 -4.49
CA ARG A 147 -13.89 -12.07 -4.92
C ARG A 147 -13.86 -10.59 -5.24
N ARG A 148 -14.50 -10.20 -6.33
CA ARG A 148 -14.72 -8.78 -6.66
C ARG A 148 -15.85 -8.22 -5.80
N LEU A 149 -15.59 -7.13 -5.10
CA LEU A 149 -16.56 -6.37 -4.34
C LEU A 149 -17.28 -5.40 -5.26
N ASP A 150 -18.53 -5.69 -5.56
CA ASP A 150 -19.46 -4.83 -6.30
C ASP A 150 -18.85 -4.16 -7.56
N GLN A 151 -19.21 -2.91 -7.83
CA GLN A 151 -18.73 -2.13 -8.96
C GLN A 151 -17.45 -1.32 -8.66
N SER A 152 -17.00 -1.29 -7.40
CA SER A 152 -15.79 -0.57 -6.95
C SER A 152 -14.51 -1.04 -7.64
N GLY A 153 -14.49 -2.29 -8.10
CA GLY A 153 -13.30 -2.90 -8.70
C GLY A 153 -12.24 -3.33 -7.68
N ILE A 154 -12.58 -3.32 -6.39
CA ILE A 154 -11.77 -3.91 -5.33
C ILE A 154 -11.98 -5.42 -5.33
N TRP A 155 -10.90 -6.17 -5.25
CA TRP A 155 -10.87 -7.61 -5.04
C TRP A 155 -10.46 -7.88 -3.61
N GLU A 156 -11.12 -8.83 -2.93
CA GLU A 156 -10.86 -9.14 -1.52
C GLU A 156 -10.82 -10.65 -1.26
N ILE A 157 -10.05 -11.09 -0.27
CA ILE A 157 -10.15 -12.41 0.35
C ILE A 157 -9.57 -12.37 1.76
N PHE A 158 -10.15 -13.14 2.68
CA PHE A 158 -9.53 -13.47 3.96
C PHE A 158 -8.95 -14.88 3.90
N ILE A 159 -7.66 -15.04 4.23
CA ILE A 159 -6.96 -16.33 4.22
C ILE A 159 -6.58 -16.68 5.66
N PRO A 160 -7.24 -17.70 6.27
CA PRO A 160 -6.93 -18.18 7.60
C PRO A 160 -5.49 -18.71 7.71
N GLY A 161 -4.86 -18.48 8.85
CA GLY A 161 -3.53 -19.05 9.17
C GLY A 161 -2.35 -18.38 8.48
N VAL A 162 -2.57 -17.37 7.64
CA VAL A 162 -1.46 -16.53 7.12
C VAL A 162 -0.88 -15.70 8.25
N LEU A 163 0.45 -15.74 8.39
CA LEU A 163 1.20 -15.09 9.47
C LEU A 163 2.02 -13.91 8.95
N ALA A 164 2.43 -13.03 9.88
CA ALA A 164 3.46 -12.03 9.62
C ALA A 164 4.73 -12.68 9.04
N GLY A 165 5.39 -12.01 8.10
CA GLY A 165 6.57 -12.52 7.39
C GLY A 165 6.27 -13.38 6.16
N SER A 166 5.00 -13.75 5.92
CA SER A 166 4.62 -14.48 4.70
C SER A 166 4.84 -13.62 3.46
N LYS A 167 5.55 -14.12 2.46
CA LYS A 167 5.72 -13.44 1.17
C LYS A 167 4.50 -13.68 0.29
N TYR A 168 4.09 -12.65 -0.44
CA TYR A 168 2.97 -12.72 -1.36
C TYR A 168 3.05 -11.70 -2.50
N LYS A 169 2.23 -11.94 -3.52
CA LYS A 169 1.89 -11.03 -4.62
C LYS A 169 0.44 -11.24 -5.02
N PHE A 170 -0.07 -10.35 -5.86
CA PHE A 170 -1.32 -10.55 -6.59
C PHE A 170 -1.05 -11.12 -7.97
N GLU A 171 -1.60 -12.28 -8.29
CA GLU A 171 -1.69 -12.77 -9.66
C GLU A 171 -2.94 -12.21 -10.33
N ILE A 172 -2.75 -11.45 -11.42
CA ILE A 172 -3.82 -10.75 -12.13
C ILE A 172 -3.95 -11.35 -13.53
N ALA A 173 -5.18 -11.72 -13.90
CA ALA A 173 -5.53 -12.12 -15.25
C ALA A 173 -6.41 -11.06 -15.92
N THR A 174 -6.24 -10.88 -17.23
CA THR A 174 -7.02 -9.95 -18.06
C THR A 174 -7.50 -10.67 -19.33
N HIS A 175 -8.43 -10.06 -20.08
CA HIS A 175 -9.13 -10.71 -21.19
C HIS A 175 -8.24 -11.28 -22.31
N ASN A 176 -6.95 -10.89 -22.43
CA ASN A 176 -6.06 -11.34 -23.51
C ASN A 176 -4.58 -11.47 -23.11
N ILE A 177 -4.27 -11.41 -21.81
CA ILE A 177 -2.90 -11.49 -21.30
C ILE A 177 -2.81 -12.69 -20.37
N LYS A 178 -1.72 -13.46 -20.49
CA LYS A 178 -1.40 -14.50 -19.51
C LYS A 178 -1.39 -13.89 -18.11
N PRO A 179 -1.81 -14.63 -17.07
CA PRO A 179 -1.72 -14.15 -15.70
C PRO A 179 -0.30 -13.64 -15.40
N PHE A 180 -0.22 -12.48 -14.77
CA PHE A 180 1.04 -11.85 -14.37
C PHE A 180 0.98 -11.45 -12.90
N GLN A 181 2.13 -11.33 -12.26
CA GLN A 181 2.21 -11.03 -10.83
C GLN A 181 2.52 -9.56 -10.60
N LYS A 182 1.86 -8.99 -9.60
CA LYS A 182 2.04 -7.63 -9.11
C LYS A 182 2.32 -7.63 -7.62
N THR A 183 3.28 -6.83 -7.23
CA THR A 183 3.54 -6.45 -5.84
C THR A 183 2.37 -5.62 -5.31
N ASP A 184 2.08 -5.73 -4.02
CA ASP A 184 0.97 -5.02 -3.39
C ASP A 184 1.22 -3.49 -3.41
N PRO A 185 0.35 -2.69 -4.05
CA PRO A 185 0.44 -1.23 -4.00
C PRO A 185 0.41 -0.65 -2.58
N TYR A 186 -0.29 -1.32 -1.66
CA TYR A 186 -0.45 -0.98 -0.25
C TYR A 186 0.41 -1.86 0.67
N GLY A 187 1.42 -2.55 0.11
CA GLY A 187 2.33 -3.38 0.88
C GLY A 187 3.09 -2.57 1.94
N LEU A 188 3.15 -3.11 3.15
CA LEU A 188 3.78 -2.49 4.32
C LEU A 188 5.21 -2.96 4.57
N GLU A 189 5.66 -3.97 3.81
CA GLU A 189 7.01 -4.53 3.84
C GLU A 189 7.26 -5.26 2.51
N PHE A 190 8.50 -5.25 2.02
CA PHE A 190 8.89 -5.86 0.76
C PHE A 190 10.21 -6.61 0.91
N GLU A 191 10.45 -7.61 0.05
CA GLU A 191 11.79 -8.16 -0.10
C GLU A 191 12.77 -7.10 -0.63
N SER A 192 14.01 -7.12 -0.16
CA SER A 192 15.05 -6.24 -0.71
C SER A 192 15.31 -6.55 -2.19
N PRO A 193 15.58 -5.52 -3.03
CA PRO A 193 15.92 -5.71 -4.43
C PRO A 193 17.11 -6.67 -4.64
N PRO A 194 17.12 -7.47 -5.73
CA PRO A 194 16.21 -7.42 -6.88
C PRO A 194 14.89 -8.19 -6.70
N ASN A 195 14.68 -8.82 -5.53
CA ASN A 195 13.40 -9.43 -5.21
C ASN A 195 12.33 -8.33 -5.01
N ASN A 196 11.06 -8.71 -5.08
CA ASN A 196 9.96 -7.73 -5.12
C ASN A 196 8.65 -8.29 -4.57
N SER A 197 8.66 -9.37 -3.80
CA SER A 197 7.43 -9.82 -3.13
C SER A 197 7.09 -8.86 -2.00
N SER A 198 5.79 -8.65 -1.80
CA SER A 198 5.29 -8.03 -0.57
C SER A 198 5.39 -9.02 0.58
N ILE A 199 5.53 -8.52 1.79
CA ILE A 199 5.61 -9.30 3.02
C ILE A 199 4.47 -8.86 3.93
N VAL A 200 3.73 -9.83 4.49
CA VAL A 200 2.66 -9.54 5.45
C VAL A 200 3.30 -8.97 6.72
N CYS A 201 3.01 -7.70 7.04
CA CYS A 201 3.67 -6.99 8.13
C CYS A 201 2.75 -6.85 9.36
N ALA A 202 3.29 -7.08 10.55
CA ALA A 202 2.63 -6.75 11.82
C ALA A 202 2.86 -5.27 12.18
N ILE A 203 2.34 -4.35 11.37
CA ILE A 203 2.68 -2.91 11.47
C ILE A 203 2.39 -2.29 12.85
N ASN A 204 1.37 -2.78 13.56
CA ASN A 204 0.93 -2.25 14.86
C ASN A 204 1.62 -2.88 16.07
N SER A 205 2.68 -3.69 15.89
CA SER A 205 3.37 -4.36 17.00
C SER A 205 4.41 -3.48 17.73
N TYR A 206 4.81 -2.35 17.14
CA TYR A 206 5.76 -1.41 17.75
C TYR A 206 5.15 -0.65 18.93
N SER A 207 5.93 -0.45 20.00
CA SER A 207 5.54 0.37 21.15
C SER A 207 6.36 1.66 21.22
N TRP A 208 5.75 2.77 20.82
CA TRP A 208 6.36 4.10 20.78
C TRP A 208 6.60 4.73 22.18
N ASN A 209 7.68 5.50 22.31
CA ASN A 209 8.03 6.26 23.52
C ASN A 209 8.08 7.79 23.29
N ASP A 210 7.71 8.25 22.10
CA ASP A 210 7.75 9.64 21.65
C ASP A 210 6.51 10.49 21.98
N ASN A 211 5.60 10.01 22.83
CA ASN A 211 4.35 10.72 23.14
C ASN A 211 4.54 12.20 23.50
N LYS A 212 5.63 12.56 24.20
CA LYS A 212 5.96 13.96 24.53
C LYS A 212 6.22 14.79 23.28
N TRP A 213 6.94 14.24 22.30
CA TRP A 213 7.23 14.88 21.02
C TRP A 213 5.96 15.11 20.22
N ILE A 214 5.14 14.08 20.02
CA ILE A 214 3.88 14.16 19.27
C ILE A 214 2.93 15.22 19.86
N HIS A 215 2.82 15.28 21.19
CA HIS A 215 2.02 16.31 21.87
C HIS A 215 2.57 17.73 21.71
N ARG A 216 3.90 17.88 21.63
CA ARG A 216 4.55 19.17 21.37
C ARG A 216 4.29 19.59 19.92
N ARG A 217 4.63 18.74 18.95
CA ARG A 217 4.45 18.98 17.51
C ARG A 217 3.07 19.53 17.19
N LYS A 218 2.01 18.88 17.69
CA LYS A 218 0.61 19.29 17.48
C LYS A 218 0.29 20.72 17.88
N LYS A 219 1.06 21.30 18.82
CA LYS A 219 0.86 22.65 19.37
C LYS A 219 1.89 23.65 18.87
N THR A 220 2.91 23.19 18.16
CA THR A 220 4.01 24.02 17.69
C THR A 220 3.62 24.77 16.43
N ASP A 221 3.88 26.07 16.41
CA ASP A 221 3.87 26.88 15.19
C ASP A 221 5.31 26.95 14.65
N TRP A 222 5.64 26.02 13.76
CA TRP A 222 7.02 25.85 13.26
C TRP A 222 7.56 27.08 12.54
N LEU A 223 6.70 27.95 12.00
CA LEU A 223 7.12 29.22 11.39
C LEU A 223 7.72 30.22 12.39
N LYS A 224 7.55 29.97 13.70
CA LYS A 224 8.09 30.78 14.80
C LYS A 224 9.18 30.08 15.59
N GLU A 225 9.50 28.84 15.24
CA GLU A 225 10.52 28.03 15.89
C GLU A 225 11.77 27.93 15.00
N PRO A 226 12.95 27.62 15.58
CA PRO A 226 14.13 27.35 14.77
C PRO A 226 13.94 26.07 13.94
N ILE A 227 14.13 26.18 12.63
CA ILE A 227 14.19 25.06 11.70
C ILE A 227 15.56 25.10 11.01
N SER A 228 16.45 24.22 11.45
CA SER A 228 17.72 23.89 10.80
C SER A 228 17.71 22.40 10.46
N ILE A 229 17.77 22.10 9.16
CA ILE A 229 17.57 20.76 8.60
C ILE A 229 18.92 20.21 8.12
N TYR A 230 19.21 18.97 8.50
CA TYR A 230 20.29 18.19 7.91
C TYR A 230 19.70 17.19 6.91
N GLU A 231 19.87 17.47 5.61
CA GLU A 231 19.47 16.55 4.54
C GLU A 231 20.49 15.41 4.43
N MET A 232 20.01 14.16 4.30
CA MET A 232 20.88 13.01 4.10
C MET A 232 20.26 11.90 3.25
N HIS A 233 21.14 11.26 2.46
CA HIS A 233 20.86 9.96 1.86
C HIS A 233 21.32 8.85 2.80
N LEU A 234 20.39 8.05 3.32
CA LEU A 234 20.69 7.06 4.36
C LEU A 234 21.72 6.02 3.90
N GLY A 235 21.59 5.54 2.66
CA GLY A 235 22.46 4.50 2.11
C GLY A 235 23.89 4.93 1.78
N SER A 236 24.24 6.21 1.93
CA SER A 236 25.58 6.72 1.61
C SER A 236 26.19 7.60 2.69
N TRP A 237 25.46 7.90 3.77
CA TRP A 237 25.97 8.73 4.87
C TRP A 237 27.08 8.06 5.65
N LYS A 238 26.90 6.78 5.97
CA LYS A 238 27.90 5.94 6.65
C LYS A 238 27.89 4.56 6.00
N CYS A 239 29.02 4.15 5.45
CA CYS A 239 29.20 2.80 4.93
C CYS A 239 29.73 1.89 6.04
N GLY A 240 29.13 0.71 6.21
CA GLY A 240 29.71 -0.38 6.99
C GLY A 240 30.93 -0.98 6.28
N ALA A 241 31.56 -1.97 6.93
CA ALA A 241 32.72 -2.66 6.36
C ALA A 241 32.39 -3.44 5.08
N GLU A 242 31.16 -3.97 4.96
CA GLU A 242 30.72 -4.79 3.82
C GLU A 242 29.27 -4.51 3.37
N ASP A 243 28.41 -3.90 4.21
CA ASP A 243 26.99 -3.63 3.93
C ASP A 243 26.55 -2.21 4.33
N ALA A 244 25.36 -1.80 3.87
CA ALA A 244 24.69 -0.58 4.33
C ALA A 244 24.35 -0.67 5.83
N VAL A 245 24.49 0.45 6.54
CA VAL A 245 24.16 0.51 7.98
C VAL A 245 22.64 0.46 8.16
N SER A 246 22.17 -0.41 9.05
CA SER A 246 20.73 -0.55 9.31
C SER A 246 20.14 0.67 10.03
N TYR A 247 18.81 0.83 9.99
CA TYR A 247 18.06 1.85 10.72
C TYR A 247 18.39 1.83 12.22
N LYS A 248 18.59 0.65 12.80
CA LYS A 248 18.92 0.47 14.21
C LYS A 248 20.36 0.88 14.53
N GLU A 249 21.30 0.53 13.67
CA GLU A 249 22.72 0.82 13.88
C GLU A 249 23.04 2.31 13.72
N ILE A 250 22.39 2.98 12.76
CA ILE A 250 22.66 4.40 12.46
C ILE A 250 22.09 5.38 13.49
N ALA A 251 21.06 4.98 14.25
CA ALA A 251 20.32 5.87 15.13
C ALA A 251 21.23 6.62 16.13
N GLY A 252 22.11 5.90 16.82
CA GLY A 252 23.02 6.49 17.80
C GLY A 252 24.02 7.47 17.19
N ASP A 253 24.67 7.08 16.09
CA ASP A 253 25.64 7.92 15.39
C ASP A 253 24.99 9.19 14.82
N LEU A 254 23.78 9.06 14.26
CA LEU A 254 23.05 10.18 13.69
C LEU A 254 22.65 11.17 14.79
N ILE A 255 22.11 10.69 15.91
CA ILE A 255 21.73 11.52 17.05
C ILE A 255 22.95 12.30 17.59
N GLU A 256 24.08 11.63 17.80
CA GLU A 256 25.31 12.28 18.26
C GLU A 256 25.76 13.38 17.29
N TYR A 257 25.72 13.09 15.98
CA TYR A 257 26.09 14.05 14.95
C TYR A 257 25.16 15.27 14.91
N LEU A 258 23.84 15.05 14.93
CA LEU A 258 22.85 16.14 14.92
C LEU A 258 22.96 17.03 16.16
N GLN A 259 23.25 16.45 17.33
CA GLN A 259 23.49 17.20 18.56
C GLN A 259 24.76 18.05 18.48
N LEU A 260 25.87 17.46 18.00
CA LEU A 260 27.14 18.15 17.83
C LEU A 260 27.01 19.36 16.90
N MET A 261 26.30 19.17 15.79
CA MET A 261 26.11 20.18 14.75
C MET A 261 24.94 21.15 15.03
N LYS A 262 24.13 20.86 16.05
CA LYS A 262 22.99 21.69 16.51
C LYS A 262 21.89 21.85 15.45
N TYR A 263 21.62 20.79 14.70
CA TYR A 263 20.42 20.73 13.86
C TYR A 263 19.17 20.58 14.72
N THR A 264 18.01 20.82 14.12
CA THR A 264 16.70 20.63 14.77
C THR A 264 15.90 19.51 14.12
N HIS A 265 16.17 19.26 12.83
CA HIS A 265 15.50 18.27 12.02
C HIS A 265 16.52 17.53 11.16
N VAL A 266 16.18 16.30 10.81
CA VAL A 266 16.82 15.55 9.73
C VAL A 266 15.81 15.41 8.60
N GLU A 267 16.24 15.61 7.36
CA GLU A 267 15.47 15.32 6.16
C GLU A 267 16.09 14.12 5.46
N PHE A 268 15.33 13.03 5.36
CA PHE A 268 15.75 11.86 4.59
C PHE A 268 15.31 12.02 3.14
N MET A 269 16.26 11.82 2.21
CA MET A 269 15.91 11.46 0.83
C MET A 269 14.96 10.23 0.83
N PRO A 270 14.21 9.97 -0.26
CA PRO A 270 13.06 9.07 -0.18
C PRO A 270 13.42 7.68 0.37
N LEU A 271 12.75 7.31 1.47
CA LEU A 271 12.91 6.01 2.10
C LEU A 271 11.81 5.02 1.70
N ALA A 272 10.83 5.43 0.90
CA ALA A 272 9.86 4.50 0.33
C ALA A 272 10.56 3.43 -0.53
N GLU A 273 10.00 2.21 -0.58
CA GLU A 273 10.63 1.10 -1.31
C GLU A 273 10.78 1.42 -2.80
N HIS A 274 11.97 1.17 -3.33
CA HIS A 274 12.38 1.51 -4.69
C HIS A 274 13.35 0.45 -5.25
N PRO A 275 13.30 0.10 -6.55
CA PRO A 275 14.06 -1.03 -7.08
C PRO A 275 15.53 -0.72 -7.36
N PHE A 276 15.90 0.55 -7.51
CA PHE A 276 17.21 0.95 -8.05
C PHE A 276 17.88 2.03 -7.22
N ASP A 277 19.06 1.72 -6.67
CA ASP A 277 19.82 2.61 -5.77
C ASP A 277 20.24 3.91 -6.47
N GLY A 278 20.54 3.85 -7.77
CA GLY A 278 20.93 5.02 -8.56
C GLY A 278 19.79 6.02 -8.79
N SER A 279 18.56 5.71 -8.38
CA SER A 279 17.45 6.68 -8.34
C SER A 279 17.46 7.56 -7.10
N TRP A 280 18.31 7.24 -6.10
CA TRP A 280 18.35 7.86 -4.78
C TRP A 280 17.01 7.83 -4.02
N GLY A 281 16.12 6.91 -4.42
CA GLY A 281 14.77 6.78 -3.86
C GLY A 281 13.67 7.45 -4.67
N TYR A 282 13.97 8.32 -5.64
CA TYR A 282 12.95 9.07 -6.40
C TYR A 282 12.18 8.24 -7.43
N GLN A 283 12.47 6.94 -7.58
CA GLN A 283 11.70 6.03 -8.42
C GLN A 283 11.02 4.95 -7.57
N VAL A 284 9.98 5.36 -6.84
CA VAL A 284 9.29 4.55 -5.82
C VAL A 284 8.36 3.50 -6.44
N THR A 285 8.39 2.29 -5.89
CA THR A 285 7.47 1.18 -6.21
C THR A 285 6.63 0.72 -5.03
N GLY A 286 7.03 0.98 -3.77
CA GLY A 286 6.27 0.68 -2.57
C GLY A 286 6.04 1.91 -1.69
N TYR A 287 4.86 2.51 -1.78
CA TYR A 287 4.55 3.84 -1.23
C TYR A 287 4.22 3.86 0.27
N PHE A 288 4.00 2.69 0.87
CA PHE A 288 3.53 2.53 2.26
C PHE A 288 4.55 1.83 3.17
N SER A 289 5.76 1.55 2.66
CA SER A 289 6.80 0.85 3.41
C SER A 289 8.13 1.59 3.30
N PRO A 290 8.92 1.67 4.38
CA PRO A 290 10.34 1.95 4.27
C PRO A 290 11.04 0.84 3.47
N THR A 291 12.10 1.21 2.75
CA THR A 291 12.95 0.31 1.97
C THR A 291 13.61 -0.74 2.89
N ASN A 292 13.52 -2.02 2.51
CA ASN A 292 14.07 -3.09 3.34
C ASN A 292 15.61 -3.17 3.31
N ARG A 293 16.27 -2.31 2.51
CA ARG A 293 17.74 -2.18 2.45
C ARG A 293 18.40 -1.94 3.80
N PHE A 294 17.71 -1.25 4.72
CA PHE A 294 18.27 -0.85 6.01
C PHE A 294 17.60 -1.57 7.18
N GLY A 295 16.77 -2.57 6.92
CA GLY A 295 15.99 -3.29 7.93
C GLY A 295 14.50 -3.16 7.73
N ASN A 296 13.75 -3.80 8.61
CA ASN A 296 12.30 -3.93 8.48
C ASN A 296 11.58 -2.65 8.99
N PRO A 297 10.25 -2.53 8.80
CA PRO A 297 9.48 -1.40 9.27
C PRO A 297 9.58 -1.11 10.77
N GLN A 298 9.83 -2.12 11.62
CA GLN A 298 10.01 -1.94 13.06
C GLN A 298 11.35 -1.28 13.38
N ASP A 299 12.41 -1.63 12.65
CA ASP A 299 13.73 -0.99 12.78
C ASP A 299 13.65 0.49 12.36
N PHE A 300 12.87 0.80 11.32
CA PHE A 300 12.62 2.19 10.93
C PHE A 300 11.86 2.96 12.01
N LYS A 301 10.80 2.38 12.60
CA LYS A 301 10.08 3.00 13.72
C LYS A 301 10.99 3.29 14.91
N LEU A 302 11.94 2.39 15.20
CA LEU A 302 12.95 2.59 16.24
C LEU A 302 13.83 3.81 15.95
N LEU A 303 14.31 3.98 14.72
CA LEU A 303 15.09 5.16 14.34
C LEU A 303 14.29 6.46 14.61
N ILE A 304 13.01 6.49 14.21
CA ILE A 304 12.16 7.66 14.41
C ILE A 304 11.90 7.91 15.91
N ASP A 305 11.58 6.87 16.67
CA ASP A 305 11.30 6.99 18.12
C ASP A 305 12.52 7.53 18.87
N GLU A 306 13.73 7.06 18.53
CA GLU A 306 14.99 7.53 19.12
C GLU A 306 15.28 9.00 18.74
N LEU A 307 15.04 9.42 17.50
CA LEU A 307 15.18 10.81 17.07
C LEU A 307 14.23 11.73 17.84
N HIS A 308 12.96 11.35 17.96
CA HIS A 308 11.96 12.11 18.70
C HIS A 308 12.26 12.21 20.20
N GLN A 309 12.72 11.12 20.82
CA GLN A 309 13.15 11.12 22.22
C GLN A 309 14.33 12.07 22.48
N ASN A 310 15.17 12.30 21.46
CA ASN A 310 16.28 13.24 21.50
C ASN A 310 15.94 14.65 20.97
N GLY A 311 14.66 14.89 20.64
CA GLY A 311 14.15 16.22 20.29
C GLY A 311 14.43 16.66 18.85
N PHE A 312 14.71 15.71 17.95
CA PHE A 312 14.86 15.97 16.52
C PHE A 312 13.57 15.65 15.78
N GLY A 313 13.15 16.56 14.89
CA GLY A 313 12.06 16.27 13.98
C GLY A 313 12.54 15.53 12.73
N VAL A 314 11.65 14.73 12.15
CA VAL A 314 11.97 13.94 10.96
C VAL A 314 11.12 14.37 9.77
N ILE A 315 11.80 14.84 8.73
CA ILE A 315 11.22 15.13 7.42
C ILE A 315 11.64 14.02 6.46
N MET A 316 10.75 13.67 5.54
CA MET A 316 11.06 12.70 4.49
C MET A 316 10.63 13.24 3.13
N ASP A 317 11.49 13.04 2.14
CA ASP A 317 11.11 13.24 0.75
C ASP A 317 10.03 12.24 0.35
N TRP A 318 8.89 12.79 -0.09
CA TRP A 318 7.75 12.05 -0.58
C TRP A 318 7.57 12.33 -2.06
N VAL A 319 7.31 11.27 -2.85
CA VAL A 319 7.41 11.30 -4.32
C VAL A 319 6.05 11.04 -4.97
N PRO A 320 5.10 11.98 -4.91
CA PRO A 320 3.78 11.82 -5.53
C PRO A 320 3.77 12.17 -7.02
N ALA A 321 4.86 12.70 -7.58
CA ALA A 321 4.88 13.26 -8.93
C ALA A 321 4.83 12.20 -10.03
N HIS A 322 5.52 11.07 -9.81
CA HIS A 322 5.68 10.02 -10.82
C HIS A 322 6.10 8.68 -10.21
N PHE A 323 6.07 7.61 -11.02
CA PHE A 323 6.53 6.27 -10.66
C PHE A 323 7.19 5.56 -11.85
N PRO A 324 8.08 4.57 -11.63
CA PRO A 324 8.81 3.92 -12.73
C PRO A 324 7.95 2.89 -13.47
N LYS A 325 8.47 2.37 -14.59
CA LYS A 325 7.76 1.42 -15.49
C LYS A 325 7.93 -0.04 -15.10
N ASP A 326 8.48 -0.31 -13.93
CA ASP A 326 8.72 -1.65 -13.43
C ASP A 326 7.46 -2.50 -13.47
N SER A 327 7.53 -3.58 -14.26
CA SER A 327 6.36 -4.40 -14.59
C SER A 327 5.74 -5.10 -13.38
N PHE A 328 6.49 -5.26 -12.28
CA PHE A 328 5.99 -5.87 -11.05
C PHE A 328 5.19 -4.89 -10.17
N ALA A 329 5.28 -3.57 -10.40
CA ALA A 329 4.66 -2.53 -9.56
C ALA A 329 3.42 -1.90 -10.23
N LEU A 330 3.23 -0.57 -10.13
CA LEU A 330 1.99 0.12 -10.51
C LEU A 330 1.73 0.20 -12.03
N ALA A 331 2.76 0.11 -12.87
CA ALA A 331 2.63 0.30 -14.32
C ALA A 331 1.68 -0.72 -14.95
N LYS A 332 0.65 -0.26 -15.67
CA LYS A 332 -0.39 -1.12 -16.28
C LYS A 332 -0.98 -2.15 -15.31
N PHE A 333 -1.26 -1.73 -14.08
CA PHE A 333 -1.50 -2.62 -12.94
C PHE A 333 -2.50 -3.76 -13.23
N ASP A 334 -3.65 -3.44 -13.82
CA ASP A 334 -4.71 -4.41 -14.16
C ASP A 334 -4.80 -4.70 -15.67
N GLY A 335 -3.70 -4.50 -16.39
CA GLY A 335 -3.60 -4.59 -17.85
C GLY A 335 -4.08 -3.34 -18.60
N SER A 336 -4.59 -2.34 -17.88
CA SER A 336 -4.92 -1.01 -18.41
C SER A 336 -4.02 0.07 -17.77
N ALA A 337 -4.00 1.27 -18.35
CA ALA A 337 -3.42 2.45 -17.70
C ALA A 337 -4.28 2.82 -16.48
N LEU A 338 -3.94 2.25 -15.32
CA LEU A 338 -4.79 2.29 -14.12
C LEU A 338 -4.40 3.46 -13.22
N TYR A 339 -3.14 3.47 -12.77
CA TYR A 339 -2.56 4.50 -11.93
C TYR A 339 -2.03 5.66 -12.76
N GLU A 340 -1.54 5.39 -13.97
CA GLU A 340 -1.05 6.37 -14.94
C GLU A 340 -2.15 6.88 -15.88
N TYR A 341 -1.97 8.08 -16.45
CA TYR A 341 -2.81 8.52 -17.56
C TYR A 341 -2.63 7.62 -18.78
N LYS A 342 -3.73 7.36 -19.49
CA LYS A 342 -3.72 6.56 -20.72
C LYS A 342 -2.98 7.25 -21.88
N ASP A 343 -3.11 8.57 -22.00
CA ASP A 343 -2.43 9.33 -23.05
C ASP A 343 -0.99 9.65 -22.61
N PRO A 344 0.04 9.19 -23.32
CA PRO A 344 1.43 9.41 -22.94
C PRO A 344 1.84 10.90 -22.97
N ARG A 345 1.12 11.76 -23.69
CA ARG A 345 1.35 13.22 -23.67
C ARG A 345 1.03 13.85 -22.32
N GLN A 346 0.28 13.14 -21.47
CA GLN A 346 -0.05 13.53 -20.10
C GLN A 346 0.62 12.60 -19.09
N GLY A 347 0.62 11.29 -19.36
CA GLY A 347 1.03 10.22 -18.44
C GLY A 347 2.50 9.83 -18.43
N LEU A 348 3.38 10.55 -19.13
CA LEU A 348 4.80 10.22 -19.23
C LEU A 348 5.70 11.44 -19.06
N HIS A 349 6.67 11.37 -18.16
CA HIS A 349 7.83 12.26 -18.21
C HIS A 349 8.81 11.72 -19.25
N GLN A 350 8.95 12.41 -20.38
CA GLN A 350 9.72 11.92 -21.52
C GLN A 350 11.21 11.77 -21.19
N ASP A 351 11.80 12.77 -20.55
CA ASP A 351 13.23 12.79 -20.24
C ASP A 351 13.60 11.80 -19.12
N TRP A 352 12.68 11.53 -18.20
CA TRP A 352 12.92 10.60 -17.07
C TRP A 352 12.54 9.16 -17.40
N GLY A 353 11.69 8.96 -18.42
CA GLY A 353 11.15 7.66 -18.77
C GLY A 353 10.13 7.10 -17.77
N THR A 354 9.65 7.88 -16.81
CA THR A 354 8.71 7.52 -15.74
C THR A 354 7.26 7.88 -16.08
N LEU A 355 6.31 7.21 -15.41
CA LEU A 355 4.87 7.41 -15.58
C LEU A 355 4.34 8.43 -14.58
N ILE A 356 3.35 9.22 -14.99
CA ILE A 356 2.71 10.25 -14.17
C ILE A 356 1.37 9.72 -13.67
N PHE A 357 1.11 9.89 -12.37
CA PHE A 357 -0.17 9.52 -11.76
C PHE A 357 -1.35 10.24 -12.40
N ASN A 358 -2.44 9.52 -12.59
CA ASN A 358 -3.70 10.05 -13.09
C ASN A 358 -4.48 10.76 -11.97
N TYR A 359 -4.21 12.05 -11.79
CA TYR A 359 -4.88 12.89 -10.80
C TYR A 359 -6.37 13.16 -11.10
N GLU A 360 -6.87 12.88 -12.32
CA GLU A 360 -8.32 12.89 -12.60
C GLU A 360 -9.05 11.75 -11.86
N ARG A 361 -8.31 10.70 -11.51
CA ARG A 361 -8.87 9.47 -10.97
C ARG A 361 -8.90 9.49 -9.45
N LYS A 362 -10.11 9.58 -8.91
CA LYS A 362 -10.42 9.59 -7.48
C LYS A 362 -9.72 8.49 -6.67
N GLU A 363 -9.69 7.27 -7.16
CA GLU A 363 -9.03 6.15 -6.47
C GLU A 363 -7.50 6.34 -6.40
N VAL A 364 -6.90 6.97 -7.41
CA VAL A 364 -5.47 7.32 -7.44
C VAL A 364 -5.19 8.46 -6.46
N CYS A 365 -6.06 9.47 -6.39
CA CYS A 365 -5.99 10.50 -5.35
C CYS A 365 -6.09 9.90 -3.95
N SER A 366 -7.02 8.96 -3.71
CA SER A 366 -7.14 8.27 -2.42
C SER A 366 -5.88 7.47 -2.09
N PHE A 367 -5.29 6.78 -3.06
CA PHE A 367 -4.00 6.08 -2.89
C PHE A 367 -2.90 7.04 -2.45
N LEU A 368 -2.71 8.15 -3.16
CA LEU A 368 -1.63 9.10 -2.86
C LEU A 368 -1.85 9.84 -1.54
N ILE A 369 -3.06 10.36 -1.28
CA ILE A 369 -3.41 11.01 0.00
C ILE A 369 -3.19 10.02 1.14
N SER A 370 -3.69 8.79 0.98
CA SER A 370 -3.49 7.74 1.97
C SER A 370 -2.02 7.39 2.19
N SER A 371 -1.15 7.51 1.18
CA SER A 371 0.29 7.28 1.35
C SER A 371 0.94 8.34 2.25
N ALA A 372 0.60 9.62 2.06
CA ALA A 372 1.10 10.70 2.91
C ALA A 372 0.64 10.54 4.37
N ILE A 373 -0.64 10.21 4.58
CA ILE A 373 -1.20 9.91 5.90
C ILE A 373 -0.51 8.70 6.54
N ALA A 374 -0.23 7.63 5.80
CA ALA A 374 0.44 6.45 6.34
C ALA A 374 1.83 6.74 6.90
N TRP A 375 2.61 7.64 6.26
CA TRP A 375 3.91 8.06 6.79
C TRP A 375 3.79 8.79 8.13
N CYS A 376 2.79 9.67 8.28
CA CYS A 376 2.51 10.33 9.54
C CYS A 376 1.92 9.37 10.60
N GLU A 377 1.10 8.40 10.20
CA GLU A 377 0.41 7.48 11.10
C GLU A 377 1.29 6.35 11.60
N HIS A 378 1.86 5.56 10.68
CA HIS A 378 2.57 4.34 11.01
C HIS A 378 3.98 4.60 11.49
N TYR A 379 4.59 5.70 11.04
CA TYR A 379 6.01 5.99 11.23
C TYR A 379 6.26 7.35 11.89
N HIS A 380 5.19 8.06 12.30
CA HIS A 380 5.27 9.32 13.05
C HIS A 380 6.03 10.47 12.37
N ILE A 381 6.24 10.42 11.05
CA ILE A 381 6.97 11.46 10.30
C ILE A 381 6.38 12.86 10.55
N ASP A 382 7.26 13.83 10.78
CA ASP A 382 6.92 15.20 11.15
C ASP A 382 6.83 16.15 9.95
N GLY A 383 7.34 15.74 8.79
CA GLY A 383 7.22 16.54 7.58
C GLY A 383 7.40 15.73 6.31
N LEU A 384 6.73 16.18 5.24
CA LEU A 384 6.92 15.64 3.90
C LEU A 384 7.41 16.74 2.99
N ARG A 385 8.53 16.50 2.31
CA ARG A 385 9.03 17.38 1.25
C ARG A 385 8.71 16.77 -0.11
N VAL A 386 8.12 17.56 -1.00
CA VAL A 386 7.80 17.17 -2.37
C VAL A 386 8.82 17.81 -3.31
N ASP A 387 9.60 16.96 -3.98
CA ASP A 387 10.52 17.37 -5.03
C ASP A 387 9.79 17.64 -6.36
N ALA A 388 10.35 18.53 -7.17
CA ALA A 388 9.92 18.81 -8.53
C ALA A 388 8.42 19.08 -8.66
N VAL A 389 7.83 19.91 -7.78
CA VAL A 389 6.38 20.21 -7.80
C VAL A 389 5.95 20.79 -9.14
N ALA A 390 6.83 21.52 -9.84
CA ALA A 390 6.61 22.01 -11.20
C ALA A 390 6.26 20.89 -12.20
N SER A 391 6.82 19.68 -12.01
CA SER A 391 6.52 18.52 -12.85
C SER A 391 5.08 18.05 -12.77
N MET A 392 4.42 18.34 -11.64
CA MET A 392 3.00 18.06 -11.42
C MET A 392 2.13 19.21 -11.94
N LEU A 393 2.53 20.46 -11.67
CA LEU A 393 1.73 21.66 -11.93
C LEU A 393 1.51 21.98 -13.41
N TYR A 394 2.38 21.51 -14.30
CA TYR A 394 2.33 21.89 -15.71
C TYR A 394 2.23 20.71 -16.67
N LEU A 395 1.24 20.79 -17.57
CA LEU A 395 0.99 19.83 -18.64
C LEU A 395 2.08 19.88 -19.73
N ASP A 396 2.87 20.94 -19.81
CA ASP A 396 3.98 21.10 -20.76
C ASP A 396 5.36 20.90 -20.13
N TYR A 397 5.44 20.41 -18.88
CA TYR A 397 6.71 20.19 -18.20
C TYR A 397 7.62 19.24 -18.98
N SER A 398 8.80 19.75 -19.38
CA SER A 398 9.78 19.04 -20.22
C SER A 398 9.21 18.46 -21.52
N ARG A 399 8.28 19.19 -22.17
CA ARG A 399 7.67 18.80 -23.45
C ARG A 399 7.80 19.89 -24.48
N LYS A 400 7.96 19.53 -25.75
CA LYS A 400 8.01 20.50 -26.86
C LYS A 400 6.61 20.92 -27.28
N GLU A 401 6.53 22.00 -28.05
CA GLU A 401 5.29 22.41 -28.71
C GLU A 401 4.72 21.26 -29.56
N GLY A 402 3.42 20.99 -29.40
CA GLY A 402 2.73 19.88 -30.07
C GLY A 402 2.82 18.52 -29.37
N GLU A 403 3.64 18.39 -28.32
CA GLU A 403 3.81 17.14 -27.56
C GLU A 403 2.99 17.09 -26.24
N TRP A 404 2.19 18.11 -25.96
CA TRP A 404 1.31 18.21 -24.79
C TRP A 404 -0.10 18.68 -25.18
N ILE A 405 -1.04 18.56 -24.24
CA ILE A 405 -2.46 18.92 -24.42
C ILE A 405 -2.80 19.97 -23.36
N PRO A 406 -3.42 21.11 -23.74
CA PRO A 406 -3.84 22.11 -22.76
C PRO A 406 -5.03 21.65 -21.93
N ASN A 407 -5.20 22.28 -20.76
CA ASN A 407 -6.35 22.05 -19.90
C ASN A 407 -7.67 22.54 -20.55
N SER A 408 -8.78 22.29 -19.88
CA SER A 408 -10.13 22.65 -20.37
C SER A 408 -10.34 24.15 -20.61
N TYR A 409 -9.47 25.02 -20.08
CA TYR A 409 -9.48 26.47 -20.30
C TYR A 409 -8.42 26.95 -21.31
N GLY A 410 -7.67 26.03 -21.93
CA GLY A 410 -6.61 26.35 -22.89
C GLY A 410 -5.25 26.69 -22.28
N GLY A 411 -5.10 26.56 -20.95
CA GLY A 411 -3.86 26.82 -20.22
C GLY A 411 -2.93 25.61 -20.13
N ARG A 412 -1.73 25.83 -19.57
CA ARG A 412 -0.71 24.80 -19.33
C ARG A 412 -0.79 24.20 -17.93
N GLU A 413 -1.61 24.76 -17.05
CA GLU A 413 -1.77 24.34 -15.67
C GLU A 413 -2.51 22.99 -15.61
N ASN A 414 -1.96 22.06 -14.86
CA ASN A 414 -2.58 20.76 -14.57
C ASN A 414 -3.55 20.95 -13.39
N LEU A 415 -4.83 21.15 -13.70
CA LEU A 415 -5.84 21.52 -12.71
C LEU A 415 -6.08 20.41 -11.69
N GLU A 416 -6.02 19.17 -12.14
CA GLU A 416 -6.24 17.98 -11.33
C GLU A 416 -5.07 17.76 -10.37
N ALA A 417 -3.83 17.98 -10.81
CA ALA A 417 -2.67 17.97 -9.92
C ALA A 417 -2.72 19.11 -8.90
N ILE A 418 -3.14 20.31 -9.31
CA ILE A 418 -3.30 21.46 -8.39
C ILE A 418 -4.32 21.13 -7.29
N GLU A 419 -5.46 20.54 -7.66
CA GLU A 419 -6.49 20.18 -6.68
C GLU A 419 -6.02 19.05 -5.77
N PHE A 420 -5.37 18.01 -6.32
CA PHE A 420 -4.75 16.96 -5.53
C PHE A 420 -3.74 17.50 -4.50
N ILE A 421 -2.88 18.43 -4.90
CA ILE A 421 -1.90 19.06 -4.01
C ILE A 421 -2.59 19.77 -2.84
N LYS A 422 -3.69 20.49 -3.11
CA LYS A 422 -4.47 21.14 -2.04
C LYS A 422 -5.09 20.10 -1.12
N ASP A 423 -5.72 19.07 -1.69
CA ASP A 423 -6.39 18.02 -0.93
C ASP A 423 -5.43 17.28 0.00
N VAL A 424 -4.21 16.95 -0.47
CA VAL A 424 -3.24 16.25 0.38
C VAL A 424 -2.69 17.15 1.49
N ASN A 425 -2.41 18.44 1.22
CA ASN A 425 -1.99 19.38 2.27
C ASN A 425 -3.09 19.53 3.33
N ASP A 426 -4.33 19.79 2.93
CA ASP A 426 -5.47 19.91 3.84
C ASP A 426 -5.69 18.62 4.66
N ALA A 427 -5.57 17.44 4.03
CA ALA A 427 -5.70 16.16 4.72
C ALA A 427 -4.59 15.94 5.76
N VAL A 428 -3.33 16.17 5.41
CA VAL A 428 -2.20 16.01 6.34
C VAL A 428 -2.35 16.96 7.52
N HIS A 429 -2.65 18.24 7.29
CA HIS A 429 -2.82 19.21 8.36
C HIS A 429 -4.05 18.94 9.24
N GLN A 430 -5.14 18.41 8.65
CA GLN A 430 -6.34 18.03 9.40
C GLN A 430 -6.09 16.82 10.31
N HIS A 431 -5.45 15.77 9.79
CA HIS A 431 -5.29 14.50 10.50
C HIS A 431 -4.07 14.50 11.43
N TYR A 432 -2.98 15.17 11.03
CA TYR A 432 -1.71 15.26 11.77
C TYR A 432 -1.26 16.72 11.91
N PRO A 433 -1.92 17.53 12.77
CA PRO A 433 -1.56 18.93 12.93
C PRO A 433 -0.11 19.09 13.41
N GLY A 434 0.55 20.13 12.92
CA GLY A 434 1.96 20.40 13.19
C GLY A 434 2.93 19.57 12.35
N THR A 435 2.46 18.73 11.43
CA THR A 435 3.31 18.16 10.39
C THR A 435 3.58 19.21 9.30
N LEU A 436 4.83 19.35 8.88
CA LEU A 436 5.27 20.28 7.83
C LEU A 436 5.06 19.69 6.43
N MET A 437 4.50 20.48 5.53
CA MET A 437 4.48 20.19 4.10
C MET A 437 5.41 21.17 3.38
N ILE A 438 6.43 20.66 2.70
CA ILE A 438 7.52 21.46 2.10
C ILE A 438 7.55 21.22 0.58
N ALA A 439 7.65 22.28 -0.21
CA ALA A 439 7.71 22.20 -1.66
C ALA A 439 9.07 22.65 -2.23
N GLU A 440 9.61 21.89 -3.17
CA GLU A 440 10.54 22.42 -4.17
C GLU A 440 9.76 22.78 -5.44
N GLU A 441 9.76 24.06 -5.81
CA GLU A 441 9.02 24.57 -6.96
C GLU A 441 9.83 25.66 -7.66
N SER A 442 10.22 25.41 -8.90
CA SER A 442 11.26 26.16 -9.63
C SER A 442 10.76 27.07 -10.76
N THR A 443 9.45 27.31 -10.89
CA THR A 443 8.85 28.12 -11.96
C THR A 443 8.17 29.41 -11.47
N ALA A 444 8.30 29.72 -10.18
CA ALA A 444 7.66 30.87 -9.54
C ALA A 444 6.12 30.82 -9.55
N PHE A 445 5.55 29.62 -9.37
CA PHE A 445 4.11 29.45 -9.20
C PHE A 445 3.61 30.30 -8.01
N PRO A 446 2.51 31.06 -8.15
CA PRO A 446 2.03 31.94 -7.07
C PRO A 446 1.38 31.14 -5.93
N GLY A 447 1.54 31.61 -4.70
CA GLY A 447 0.79 31.07 -3.56
C GLY A 447 1.15 29.64 -3.13
N VAL A 448 2.37 29.15 -3.44
CA VAL A 448 2.84 27.81 -3.03
C VAL A 448 2.66 27.60 -1.52
N THR A 449 3.07 28.58 -0.70
CA THR A 449 2.95 28.54 0.76
C THR A 449 1.74 29.30 1.31
N THR A 450 0.74 29.56 0.47
CA THR A 450 -0.50 30.22 0.89
C THR A 450 -1.54 29.15 1.21
N PRO A 451 -2.37 29.33 2.26
CA PRO A 451 -3.43 28.37 2.59
C PRO A 451 -4.38 28.10 1.42
N THR A 452 -4.84 26.85 1.30
CA THR A 452 -5.79 26.39 0.27
C THR A 452 -7.06 27.25 0.21
N LYS A 453 -7.61 27.59 1.39
CA LYS A 453 -8.79 28.48 1.55
C LYS A 453 -8.60 29.90 1.00
N GLN A 454 -7.35 30.33 0.80
CA GLN A 454 -6.99 31.62 0.20
C GLN A 454 -6.55 31.47 -1.27
N GLY A 455 -6.70 30.29 -1.87
CA GLY A 455 -6.35 30.00 -3.25
C GLY A 455 -4.91 29.53 -3.48
N GLY A 456 -4.14 29.27 -2.42
CA GLY A 456 -2.78 28.72 -2.53
C GLY A 456 -2.75 27.19 -2.64
N LEU A 457 -1.53 26.63 -2.66
CA LEU A 457 -1.32 25.17 -2.71
C LEU A 457 -1.35 24.51 -1.33
N GLY A 458 -1.21 25.28 -0.25
CA GLY A 458 -1.32 24.78 1.13
C GLY A 458 -0.02 24.29 1.76
N PHE A 459 1.14 24.38 1.09
CA PHE A 459 2.42 24.04 1.73
C PHE A 459 2.76 25.04 2.84
N ASP A 460 3.56 24.60 3.82
CA ASP A 460 4.04 25.46 4.90
C ASP A 460 5.30 26.21 4.49
N LEU A 461 6.21 25.53 3.78
CA LEU A 461 7.50 26.05 3.34
C LEU A 461 7.75 25.76 1.86
N LYS A 462 8.55 26.62 1.22
CA LYS A 462 9.03 26.44 -0.14
C LYS A 462 10.54 26.65 -0.18
N TRP A 463 11.28 25.74 -0.81
CA TRP A 463 12.70 25.92 -1.09
C TRP A 463 12.92 27.15 -1.97
N ASN A 464 13.82 28.04 -1.54
CA ASN A 464 14.15 29.24 -2.29
C ASN A 464 15.26 28.96 -3.32
N MET A 465 14.88 28.32 -4.42
CA MET A 465 15.80 27.94 -5.51
C MET A 465 16.49 29.14 -6.18
N GLY A 466 15.95 30.35 -6.06
CA GLY A 466 16.59 31.56 -6.60
C GLY A 466 17.65 32.17 -5.68
N TRP A 467 17.66 31.79 -4.40
CA TRP A 467 18.67 32.23 -3.43
C TRP A 467 19.86 31.29 -3.35
N MET A 468 19.63 29.97 -3.50
CA MET A 468 20.67 28.94 -3.61
C MET A 468 21.56 29.20 -4.82
#